data_AF-A0A8T6RCB2-F1
#
_entry.id   AF-A0A8T6RCB2-F1
#
_cell.length_a   1.000
_cell.length_b   1.000
_cell.length_c   1.000
_cell.angle_alpha   90.00
_cell.angle_beta   90.00
_cell.angle_gamma   90.00
#
_symmetry.space_group_name_H-M   'P 1'
#
loop_
_entity.id
_entity.type
_entity.pdbx_description
1 polymer ?
#
loop_
_entity_poly.entity_id
_entity_poly.type
_entity_poly.pdbx_seq_one_letter_code
_entity_poly.pdbx_strand_id
1 'polypeptide(L)'
;MMEDDSYFYPNNQQGPSSNTGRWIVFATVTALAIILTLAMLSITTAENYLYAIFGILPMIAFLLYAAYKWAQGRSIAPTDIQEDDKIFNHMRRHALPAEHVGDLDMYRCPDCGLSFELSNAVVVDDKVVNCPFCNTRLYIE
;
A
#
# COMPACT_ATOMS: atom_id res chain seq x y z
N MET A 1 26.03 -16.87 -20.45
CA MET A 1 26.25 -16.56 -19.03
C MET A 1 24.87 -16.45 -18.42
N MET A 2 24.59 -17.18 -17.34
CA MET A 2 23.34 -17.04 -16.59
C MET A 2 23.57 -15.92 -15.58
N GLU A 3 22.87 -14.80 -15.70
CA GLU A 3 22.87 -13.77 -14.66
C GLU A 3 22.16 -14.30 -13.40
N ASP A 4 22.86 -14.23 -12.26
CA ASP A 4 22.35 -14.59 -10.93
C ASP A 4 21.25 -13.62 -10.47
N ASP A 5 20.02 -14.12 -10.33
CA ASP A 5 18.86 -13.41 -9.75
C ASP A 5 18.92 -13.32 -8.21
N SER A 6 20.04 -12.86 -7.65
CA SER A 6 20.13 -12.60 -6.21
C SER A 6 19.59 -11.21 -5.87
N TYR A 7 18.28 -11.12 -5.66
CA TYR A 7 17.61 -9.87 -5.28
C TYR A 7 18.04 -9.40 -3.89
N PHE A 8 18.80 -8.30 -3.86
CA PHE A 8 19.07 -7.52 -2.65
C PHE A 8 17.79 -6.78 -2.22
N TYR A 9 17.18 -7.20 -1.11
CA TYR A 9 16.11 -6.45 -0.45
C TYR A 9 16.73 -5.35 0.43
N PRO A 10 16.65 -4.06 0.07
CA PRO A 10 17.01 -3.00 1.00
C PRO A 10 15.97 -3.02 2.12
N ASN A 11 16.42 -3.34 3.32
CA ASN A 11 15.60 -3.30 4.54
C ASN A 11 15.34 -1.83 4.91
N ASN A 12 14.50 -1.13 4.16
CA ASN A 12 14.03 0.21 4.48
C ASN A 12 12.96 0.12 5.58
N GLN A 13 13.41 -0.14 6.81
CA GLN A 13 12.61 0.11 8.00
C GLN A 13 12.58 1.60 8.31
N GLN A 14 11.95 2.40 7.44
CA GLN A 14 11.43 3.69 7.85
C GLN A 14 10.13 3.43 8.63
N GLY A 15 10.32 3.15 9.92
CA GLY A 15 9.22 3.07 10.87
C GLY A 15 8.44 4.39 10.86
N PRO A 16 7.10 4.34 10.93
CA PRO A 16 6.26 5.52 10.83
C PRO A 16 6.63 6.54 11.92
N SER A 17 6.74 7.83 11.55
CA SER A 17 6.90 8.90 12.52
C SER A 17 5.67 8.94 13.42
N SER A 18 5.83 8.56 14.69
CA SER A 18 4.72 8.57 15.64
C SER A 18 4.26 10.02 15.86
N ASN A 19 3.11 10.39 15.28
CA ASN A 19 2.53 11.72 15.49
C ASN A 19 2.22 11.90 16.97
N THR A 20 2.89 12.87 17.61
CA THR A 20 2.76 13.20 19.05
C THR A 20 1.30 13.38 19.49
N GLY A 21 0.43 13.87 18.60
CA GLY A 21 -1.00 14.02 18.86
C GLY A 21 -1.73 12.70 19.14
N ARG A 22 -1.36 11.58 18.48
CA ARG A 22 -1.99 10.27 18.73
C ARG A 22 -1.66 9.74 20.13
N TRP A 23 -0.45 10.00 20.61
CA TRP A 23 -0.03 9.65 21.96
C TRP A 23 -0.73 10.48 23.04
N ILE A 24 -0.99 11.76 22.79
CA ILE A 24 -1.76 12.61 23.72
C ILE A 24 -3.19 12.07 23.87
N VAL A 25 -3.86 11.72 22.76
CA VAL A 25 -5.21 11.13 22.80
C VAL A 25 -5.20 9.77 23.51
N PHE A 26 -4.17 8.95 23.30
CA PHE A 26 -4.04 7.68 24.03
C PHE A 26 -3.88 7.90 25.54
N ALA A 27 -3.06 8.86 25.95
CA ALA A 27 -2.85 9.18 27.37
C ALA A 27 -4.14 9.67 28.04
N THR A 28 -4.92 10.53 27.37
CA THR A 28 -6.19 11.03 27.91
C THR A 28 -7.23 9.91 28.03
N VAL A 29 -7.37 9.06 27.02
CA VAL A 29 -8.28 7.90 27.05
C VAL A 29 -7.89 6.92 28.15
N THR A 30 -6.60 6.67 28.33
CA THR A 30 -6.10 5.77 29.39
C THR A 30 -6.40 6.32 30.78
N ALA A 31 -6.18 7.63 31.00
CA ALA A 31 -6.51 8.27 32.27
C ALA A 31 -8.01 8.19 32.58
N LEU A 32 -8.88 8.45 31.59
CA LEU A 32 -10.33 8.32 31.74
C LEU A 32 -10.75 6.88 32.03
N ALA A 33 -10.16 5.89 31.36
CA ALA A 33 -10.44 4.48 31.60
C ALA A 33 -10.12 4.07 33.05
N ILE A 34 -8.99 4.54 33.59
CA ILE A 34 -8.59 4.27 34.99
C ILE A 34 -9.56 4.95 35.98
N ILE A 35 -9.95 6.20 35.72
CA ILE A 35 -10.89 6.90 36.60
C ILE A 35 -12.25 6.18 36.60
N LEU A 36 -12.74 5.76 35.44
CA LEU A 36 -14.00 5.05 35.29
C LEU A 36 -13.98 3.68 35.96
N THR A 37 -12.88 2.93 35.89
CA THR A 37 -12.77 1.64 36.59
C THR A 37 -12.77 1.81 38.10
N LEU A 38 -12.04 2.77 38.62
CA LEU A 38 -12.01 3.06 40.06
C LEU A 38 -13.38 3.53 40.57
N ALA A 39 -14.06 4.39 39.82
CA ALA A 39 -15.42 4.82 40.13
C ALA A 39 -16.39 3.62 40.14
N MET A 40 -16.35 2.76 39.13
CA MET A 40 -17.19 1.55 39.09
C MET A 40 -16.91 0.60 40.24
N LEU A 41 -15.64 0.36 40.59
CA LEU A 41 -15.27 -0.49 41.72
C LEU A 41 -15.79 0.07 43.06
N SER A 42 -15.82 1.40 43.22
CA SER A 42 -16.32 2.04 44.45
C SER A 42 -17.84 1.93 44.66
N ILE A 43 -18.61 1.78 43.58
CA ILE A 43 -20.07 1.71 43.61
C ILE A 43 -20.58 0.25 43.60
N THR A 44 -19.72 -0.70 43.24
CA THR A 44 -20.09 -2.11 43.05
C THR A 44 -20.25 -2.85 44.39
N THR A 45 -21.31 -3.67 44.49
CA THR A 45 -21.56 -4.55 45.64
C THR A 45 -20.68 -5.81 45.62
N ALA A 46 -20.44 -6.42 46.80
CA ALA A 46 -19.56 -7.59 46.97
C ALA A 46 -19.82 -8.73 45.97
N GLU A 47 -21.08 -8.99 45.65
CA GLU A 47 -21.53 -10.07 44.76
C GLU A 47 -21.16 -9.82 43.29
N ASN A 48 -21.00 -8.55 42.90
CA ASN A 48 -20.74 -8.14 41.53
C ASN A 48 -19.23 -7.96 41.23
N TYR A 49 -18.35 -8.11 42.23
CA TYR A 49 -16.90 -7.99 42.03
C TYR A 49 -16.35 -9.03 41.08
N LEU A 50 -16.85 -10.27 41.14
CA LEU A 50 -16.38 -11.33 40.25
C LEU A 50 -16.70 -10.99 38.79
N TYR A 51 -17.89 -10.46 38.51
CA TYR A 51 -18.25 -10.00 37.16
C TYR A 51 -17.41 -8.80 36.70
N ALA A 52 -17.11 -7.85 37.60
CA ALA A 52 -16.23 -6.72 37.28
C ALA A 52 -14.79 -7.18 36.96
N ILE A 53 -14.26 -8.14 37.71
CA ILE A 53 -12.90 -8.66 37.52
C ILE A 53 -12.79 -9.51 36.24
N PHE A 54 -13.72 -10.43 36.00
CA PHE A 54 -13.64 -11.36 34.87
C PHE A 54 -14.24 -10.82 33.57
N GLY A 55 -15.12 -9.83 33.63
CA GLY A 55 -15.74 -9.22 32.45
C GLY A 55 -15.11 -7.88 32.07
N ILE A 56 -15.09 -6.93 33.02
CA ILE A 56 -14.73 -5.53 32.73
C ILE A 56 -13.22 -5.36 32.57
N LEU A 57 -12.39 -5.95 33.44
CA LEU A 57 -10.93 -5.84 33.33
C LEU A 57 -10.34 -6.35 31.99
N PRO A 58 -10.67 -7.57 31.51
CA PRO A 58 -10.13 -8.02 30.22
C PRO A 58 -10.64 -7.20 29.05
N MET A 59 -11.89 -6.73 29.11
CA MET A 59 -12.46 -5.84 28.09
C MET A 59 -11.69 -4.51 28.02
N ILE A 60 -11.38 -3.91 29.17
CA ILE A 60 -10.62 -2.65 29.24
C ILE A 60 -9.17 -2.88 28.80
N ALA A 61 -8.55 -3.99 29.20
CA ALA A 61 -7.22 -4.35 28.72
C ALA A 61 -7.16 -4.47 27.20
N PHE A 62 -8.17 -5.10 26.58
CA PHE A 62 -8.28 -5.21 25.13
C PHE A 62 -8.46 -3.83 24.46
N LEU A 63 -9.32 -2.97 25.01
CA LEU A 63 -9.52 -1.61 24.49
C LEU A 63 -8.27 -0.75 24.60
N LEU A 64 -7.56 -0.82 25.73
CA LEU A 64 -6.27 -0.14 25.90
C LEU A 64 -5.21 -0.67 24.94
N TYR A 65 -5.17 -1.99 24.72
CA TYR A 65 -4.28 -2.58 23.73
C TYR A 65 -4.60 -2.11 22.30
N ALA A 66 -5.88 -2.03 21.94
CA ALA A 66 -6.31 -1.50 20.65
C ALA A 66 -5.96 -0.02 20.50
N ALA A 67 -6.19 0.79 21.53
CA ALA A 67 -5.83 2.22 21.54
C ALA A 67 -4.31 2.41 21.47
N TYR A 68 -3.53 1.56 22.14
CA TYR A 68 -2.07 1.53 22.06
C TYR A 68 -1.59 1.19 20.65
N LYS A 69 -2.14 0.15 20.03
CA LYS A 69 -1.85 -0.22 18.64
C LYS A 69 -2.21 0.90 17.67
N TRP A 70 -3.30 1.61 17.91
CA TRP A 70 -3.69 2.78 17.13
C TRP A 70 -2.71 3.94 17.33
N ALA A 71 -2.27 4.20 18.56
CA ALA A 71 -1.29 5.24 18.89
C ALA A 71 0.08 4.98 18.22
N GLN A 72 0.47 3.70 18.11
CA GLN A 72 1.65 3.28 17.33
C GLN A 72 1.54 3.63 15.85
N GLY A 73 0.32 3.84 15.33
CA GLY A 73 0.13 4.40 14.00
C GLY A 73 0.69 3.55 12.87
N ARG A 74 0.64 2.22 12.99
CA ARG A 74 1.03 1.33 11.90
C ARG A 74 0.21 1.69 10.66
N SER A 75 0.88 2.05 9.57
CA SER A 75 0.20 2.24 8.28
C SER A 75 -0.52 0.95 7.92
N ILE A 76 -1.82 1.07 7.65
CA ILE A 76 -2.64 -0.03 7.10
C ILE A 76 -2.17 -0.17 5.65
N ALA A 77 -1.18 -1.03 5.46
CA ALA A 77 -0.29 -1.08 4.30
C ALA A 77 0.47 0.25 4.09
N PRO A 78 1.80 0.29 4.20
CA PRO A 78 2.53 1.36 3.52
C PRO A 78 2.30 1.15 2.03
N THR A 79 1.47 1.99 1.40
CA THR A 79 1.60 2.20 -0.04
C THR A 79 2.87 3.02 -0.21
N ASP A 80 4.00 2.34 -0.33
CA ASP A 80 5.23 3.00 -0.72
C ASP A 80 5.05 3.43 -2.18
N ILE A 81 4.82 4.72 -2.37
CA ILE A 81 4.65 5.31 -3.71
C ILE A 81 5.88 5.01 -4.57
N GLN A 82 7.07 4.89 -3.97
CA GLN A 82 8.29 4.52 -4.70
C GLN A 82 8.29 3.05 -5.12
N GLU A 83 7.71 2.16 -4.32
CA GLU A 83 7.54 0.75 -4.67
C GLU A 83 6.50 0.60 -5.79
N ASP A 84 5.38 1.32 -5.70
CA ASP A 84 4.35 1.40 -6.74
C ASP A 84 4.95 1.95 -8.05
N ASP A 85 5.74 3.03 -8.00
CA ASP A 85 6.45 3.59 -9.15
C ASP A 85 7.43 2.58 -9.76
N LYS A 86 8.12 1.78 -8.94
CA LYS A 86 9.01 0.72 -9.41
C LYS A 86 8.24 -0.41 -10.09
N ILE A 87 7.08 -0.81 -9.55
CA ILE A 87 6.19 -1.80 -10.15
C ILE A 87 5.62 -1.26 -11.46
N PHE A 88 5.17 -0.01 -11.51
CA PHE A 88 4.71 0.63 -12.76
C PHE A 88 5.83 0.71 -13.80
N ASN A 89 7.06 1.00 -13.39
CA ASN A 89 8.22 0.98 -14.29
C ASN A 89 8.56 -0.44 -14.74
N HIS A 90 8.32 -1.46 -13.92
CA HIS A 90 8.42 -2.85 -14.33
C HIS A 90 7.32 -3.23 -15.34
N MET A 91 6.08 -2.83 -15.11
CA MET A 91 4.98 -2.99 -16.08
C MET A 91 5.22 -2.20 -17.37
N ARG A 92 5.82 -1.00 -17.29
CA ARG A 92 6.18 -0.17 -18.45
C ARG A 92 7.27 -0.84 -19.30
N ARG A 93 8.20 -1.55 -18.66
CA ARG A 93 9.19 -2.41 -19.33
C ARG A 93 8.57 -3.65 -19.99
N HIS A 94 7.29 -3.94 -19.75
CA HIS A 94 6.52 -4.95 -20.49
C HIS A 94 5.72 -4.36 -21.67
N ALA A 95 6.00 -3.12 -22.10
CA ALA A 95 5.55 -2.68 -23.41
C ALA A 95 6.13 -3.63 -24.47
N LEU A 96 5.24 -4.25 -25.26
CA LEU A 96 5.66 -5.21 -26.27
C LEU A 96 6.45 -4.46 -27.35
N PRO A 97 7.62 -4.96 -27.78
CA PRO A 97 8.35 -4.35 -28.87
C PRO A 97 7.48 -4.43 -30.13
N ALA A 98 7.23 -3.29 -30.77
CA ALA A 98 6.56 -3.28 -32.05
C ALA A 98 7.55 -3.75 -33.13
N GLU A 99 7.14 -4.69 -33.97
CA GLU A 99 7.97 -5.13 -35.09
C GLU A 99 7.92 -4.07 -36.19
N HIS A 100 9.07 -3.57 -36.63
CA HIS A 100 9.12 -2.68 -37.79
C HIS A 100 8.88 -3.48 -39.08
N VAL A 101 7.90 -3.07 -39.89
CA VAL A 101 7.51 -3.80 -41.10
C VAL A 101 7.53 -2.88 -42.32
N GLY A 102 8.64 -2.87 -43.05
CA GLY A 102 8.80 -2.17 -44.32
C GLY A 102 9.82 -1.02 -44.29
N ASP A 103 9.83 -0.18 -45.33
CA ASP A 103 10.73 0.98 -45.49
C ASP A 103 10.10 2.32 -45.03
N LEU A 104 8.81 2.30 -44.68
CA LEU A 104 8.07 3.45 -44.15
C LEU A 104 7.81 3.18 -42.65
N ASP A 105 7.62 4.22 -41.83
CA ASP A 105 7.39 4.18 -40.36
C ASP A 105 6.15 3.36 -39.93
N MET A 106 6.11 2.10 -40.33
CA MET A 106 5.05 1.12 -40.13
C MET A 106 5.50 0.13 -39.08
N TYR A 107 4.65 -0.03 -38.09
CA TYR A 107 4.86 -0.88 -36.94
C TYR A 107 3.74 -1.88 -36.84
N ARG A 108 4.10 -3.13 -36.54
CA ARG A 108 3.15 -4.20 -36.33
C ARG A 108 3.02 -4.49 -34.85
N CYS A 109 1.77 -4.47 -34.38
CA CYS A 109 1.45 -4.85 -33.02
C CYS A 109 1.51 -6.38 -32.89
N PRO A 110 2.31 -6.94 -31.95
CA PRO A 110 2.37 -8.39 -31.75
C PRO A 110 1.10 -8.96 -31.10
N ASP A 111 0.27 -8.11 -30.48
CA ASP A 111 -0.94 -8.51 -29.77
C ASP A 111 -2.14 -8.66 -30.72
N CYS A 112 -2.43 -7.65 -31.56
CA CYS A 112 -3.53 -7.73 -32.53
C CYS A 112 -3.08 -8.19 -33.94
N GLY A 113 -1.77 -8.25 -34.20
CA GLY A 113 -1.19 -8.66 -35.48
C GLY A 113 -1.33 -7.67 -36.63
N LEU A 114 -1.98 -6.52 -36.40
CA LEU A 114 -2.23 -5.47 -37.39
C LEU A 114 -1.02 -4.53 -37.52
N SER A 115 -0.75 -4.08 -38.74
CA SER A 115 0.21 -3.01 -39.01
C SER A 115 -0.47 -1.64 -38.98
N PHE A 116 0.23 -0.65 -38.44
CA PHE A 116 -0.20 0.74 -38.41
C PHE A 116 1.00 1.64 -38.70
N GLU A 117 0.73 2.83 -39.23
CA GLU A 117 1.74 3.87 -39.42
C GLU A 117 1.89 4.69 -38.12
N LEU A 118 3.10 5.10 -37.78
CA LEU A 118 3.39 5.84 -36.56
C LEU A 118 2.57 7.12 -36.42
N SER A 119 2.27 7.77 -37.55
CA SER A 119 1.42 8.97 -37.63
C SER A 119 -0.01 8.74 -37.13
N ASN A 120 -0.51 7.51 -37.17
CA ASN A 120 -1.86 7.14 -36.72
C ASN A 120 -1.90 6.62 -35.28
N ALA A 121 -0.74 6.48 -34.62
CA ALA A 121 -0.64 5.99 -33.26
C ALA A 121 -0.75 7.11 -32.22
N VAL A 122 -1.32 6.82 -31.06
CA VAL A 122 -1.37 7.79 -29.95
C VAL A 122 -0.04 7.75 -29.20
N VAL A 123 0.73 8.83 -29.28
CA VAL A 123 2.00 8.97 -28.57
C VAL A 123 1.74 9.17 -27.08
N VAL A 124 2.29 8.28 -26.25
CA VAL A 124 2.18 8.33 -24.79
C VAL A 124 3.47 8.82 -24.15
N ASP A 125 4.61 8.46 -24.74
CA ASP A 125 5.96 8.76 -24.26
C ASP A 125 6.92 8.82 -25.47
N ASP A 126 8.16 9.31 -25.29
CA ASP A 126 9.12 9.58 -26.38
C ASP A 126 9.40 8.37 -27.30
N LYS A 127 9.20 7.14 -26.81
CA LYS A 127 9.36 5.88 -27.55
C LYS A 127 8.21 4.90 -27.34
N VAL A 128 7.06 5.39 -26.86
CA VAL A 128 5.94 4.54 -26.50
C VAL A 128 4.65 5.06 -27.10
N VAL A 129 4.04 4.22 -27.93
CA VAL A 129 2.78 4.51 -28.60
C VAL A 129 1.73 3.48 -28.24
N ASN A 130 0.47 3.88 -28.25
CA ASN A 130 -0.63 2.93 -28.18
C ASN A 130 -1.09 2.53 -29.57
N CYS A 131 -1.32 1.23 -29.76
CA CYS A 131 -1.87 0.71 -31.00
C CYS A 131 -3.28 1.30 -31.23
N PRO A 132 -3.57 1.84 -32.43
CA PRO A 132 -4.89 2.42 -32.72
C PRO A 132 -6.04 1.41 -32.73
N PHE A 133 -5.74 0.10 -32.82
CA PHE A 133 -6.76 -0.96 -32.95
C PHE A 133 -7.10 -1.65 -31.62
N CYS A 134 -6.09 -2.02 -30.82
CA CYS A 134 -6.27 -2.73 -29.56
C CYS A 134 -5.95 -1.88 -28.32
N ASN A 135 -5.45 -0.65 -28.51
CA ASN A 135 -4.98 0.24 -27.45
C ASN A 135 -3.86 -0.36 -26.57
N THR A 136 -3.21 -1.44 -27.04
CA THR A 136 -2.05 -2.04 -26.38
C THR A 136 -0.85 -1.11 -26.49
N ARG A 137 -0.11 -0.97 -25.39
CA ARG A 137 1.06 -0.11 -25.28
C ARG A 137 2.26 -0.79 -25.92
N LEU A 138 2.87 -0.12 -26.89
CA LEU A 138 3.95 -0.63 -27.72
C LEU A 138 5.20 0.24 -27.58
N TYR A 139 6.35 -0.41 -27.45
CA TYR A 139 7.65 0.25 -27.49
C TYR A 139 8.21 0.21 -28.91
N ILE A 140 8.66 1.36 -29.39
CA ILE A 140 9.33 1.50 -30.68
C ILE A 140 10.82 1.76 -30.40
N GLU A 141 11.70 0.94 -31.00
CA GLU A 141 13.15 1.09 -30.84
C GLU A 141 13.71 2.23 -31.70
#